data_AF-A0A9P8HAD9-F1
#
_entry.id   AF-A0A9P8HAD9-F1
#
_cell.length_a   1.000
_cell.length_b   1.000
_cell.length_c   1.000
_cell.angle_alpha   90.00
_cell.angle_beta   90.00
_cell.angle_gamma   90.00
#
_symmetry.space_group_name_H-M   'P 1'
#
loop_
_entity.id
_entity.type
_entity.pdbx_description
1 polymer ?
#
loop_
_entity_poly.entity_id
_entity_poly.type
_entity_poly.pdbx_seq_one_letter_code
_entity_poly.pdbx_strand_id
1 'polypeptide(L)'
;MLVTRIIKGNPALKMQQLLQIFRGSEVEELCFDLSRFNSKKYPVSDFVRSLINHQDNPDLLSYEHTLKYAEFPNLDAKDDEKEVFGDDVHYEHAEVFLILDWLRNDKKVREIVELTVPDRLVNPHNEVKIGNYLKMFQVQVLNWRFLDLSITVLPDQETKERIKELHLYASGKRAAISHWTSENGISTLPNVSIELIVQF
;
A
#
# COMPACT_ATOMS: atom_id res chain seq x y z
N MET A 1 20.79 -16.86 -8.08
CA MET A 1 20.61 -17.82 -9.18
C MET A 1 19.13 -17.81 -9.54
N LEU A 2 18.74 -17.00 -10.54
CA LEU A 2 17.34 -16.85 -10.95
C LEU A 2 16.94 -18.08 -11.77
N VAL A 3 16.10 -18.95 -11.20
CA VAL A 3 15.52 -20.06 -11.96
C VAL A 3 14.21 -19.57 -12.58
N THR A 4 14.29 -18.87 -13.70
CA THR A 4 13.12 -18.55 -14.52
C THR A 4 12.69 -19.80 -15.28
N ARG A 5 11.69 -20.53 -14.77
CA ARG A 5 10.96 -21.53 -15.57
C ARG A 5 9.78 -20.83 -16.24
N ILE A 6 9.91 -20.57 -17.54
CA ILE A 6 8.80 -20.16 -18.39
C ILE A 6 7.82 -21.32 -18.47
N ILE A 7 6.71 -21.23 -17.73
CA ILE A 7 5.59 -22.17 -17.86
C ILE A 7 4.81 -21.76 -19.11
N LYS A 8 5.07 -22.43 -20.23
CA LYS A 8 4.15 -22.41 -21.38
C LYS A 8 2.81 -22.98 -20.89
N GLY A 9 1.76 -22.17 -20.98
CA GLY A 9 0.43 -22.50 -20.47
C GLY A 9 -0.07 -23.84 -21.00
N ASN A 10 -0.11 -24.84 -20.12
CA ASN A 10 -0.83 -26.08 -20.35
C ASN A 10 -2.24 -25.92 -19.74
N PRO A 11 -3.31 -25.92 -20.54
CA PRO A 11 -4.68 -25.71 -20.07
C PRO A 11 -5.21 -26.85 -19.15
N ALA A 12 -4.40 -27.87 -18.86
CA ALA A 12 -4.74 -28.97 -17.95
C ALA A 12 -4.14 -28.85 -16.54
N LEU A 13 -3.40 -27.78 -16.21
CA LEU A 13 -2.87 -27.56 -14.86
C LEU A 13 -4.02 -27.30 -13.87
N LYS A 14 -4.36 -28.33 -13.08
CA LYS A 14 -5.36 -28.21 -12.01
C LYS A 14 -4.81 -27.34 -10.88
N MET A 15 -5.67 -26.57 -10.21
CA MET A 15 -5.30 -25.67 -9.10
C MET A 15 -4.45 -26.39 -8.02
N GLN A 16 -4.72 -27.67 -7.76
CA GLN A 16 -3.96 -28.49 -6.82
C GLN A 16 -2.50 -28.75 -7.23
N GLN A 17 -2.22 -28.83 -8.54
CA GLN A 17 -0.85 -28.99 -9.06
C GLN A 17 -0.08 -27.67 -9.00
N LEU A 18 -0.75 -26.53 -9.25
CA LEU A 18 -0.18 -25.21 -9.01
C LEU A 18 0.19 -25.04 -7.53
N LEU A 19 -0.72 -25.39 -6.62
CA LEU A 19 -0.46 -25.37 -5.17
C LEU A 19 0.72 -26.25 -4.76
N GLN A 20 0.90 -27.43 -5.37
CA GLN A 20 2.07 -28.27 -5.12
C GLN A 20 3.38 -27.66 -5.65
N ILE A 21 3.34 -26.97 -6.80
CA ILE A 21 4.51 -26.27 -7.35
C ILE A 21 4.90 -25.10 -6.46
N PHE A 22 3.93 -24.31 -5.98
CA PHE A 22 4.18 -23.23 -5.03
C PHE A 22 4.75 -23.77 -3.70
N ARG A 23 4.18 -24.85 -3.16
CA ARG A 23 4.70 -25.50 -1.93
C ARG A 23 6.09 -26.12 -2.09
N GLY A 24 6.48 -26.51 -3.30
CA GLY A 24 7.80 -27.07 -3.59
C GLY A 24 8.84 -26.04 -3.99
N SER A 25 8.45 -24.76 -4.14
CA SER A 25 9.34 -23.65 -4.39
C SER A 25 9.73 -23.04 -3.04
N GLU A 26 10.98 -23.21 -2.60
CA GLU A 26 11.54 -22.56 -1.40
C GLU A 26 11.69 -21.02 -1.55
N VAL A 27 11.01 -20.42 -2.52
CA VAL A 27 11.14 -19.01 -2.86
C VAL A 27 9.96 -18.26 -2.25
N GLU A 28 10.24 -17.42 -1.27
CA GLU A 28 9.26 -16.53 -0.68
C GLU A 28 8.90 -15.41 -1.69
N GLU A 29 7.70 -14.87 -1.60
CA GLU A 29 7.23 -13.82 -2.50
C GLU A 29 7.94 -12.49 -2.19
N LEU A 30 8.45 -11.85 -3.23
CA LEU A 30 9.10 -10.53 -3.15
C LEU A 30 8.11 -9.37 -3.29
N CYS A 31 6.86 -9.63 -3.67
CA CYS A 31 5.89 -8.61 -4.04
C CYS A 31 4.53 -8.93 -3.44
N PHE A 32 3.88 -7.93 -2.86
CA PHE A 32 2.47 -8.00 -2.49
C PHE A 32 1.66 -7.17 -3.48
N ASP A 33 0.75 -7.78 -4.23
CA ASP A 33 0.05 -7.10 -5.33
C ASP A 33 -1.45 -7.38 -5.30
N LEU A 34 -2.21 -6.34 -4.96
CA LEU A 34 -3.67 -6.30 -5.02
C LEU A 34 -4.18 -5.28 -6.04
N SER A 35 -3.32 -4.73 -6.91
CA SER A 35 -3.68 -3.70 -7.90
C SER A 35 -4.82 -4.13 -8.82
N ARG A 36 -4.92 -5.45 -9.09
CA ARG A 36 -5.92 -6.07 -9.96
C ARG A 36 -7.21 -6.47 -9.25
N PHE A 37 -7.30 -6.29 -7.94
CA PHE A 37 -8.52 -6.60 -7.21
C PHE A 37 -9.65 -5.67 -7.66
N ASN A 38 -10.79 -6.26 -8.01
CA ASN A 38 -11.93 -5.53 -8.51
C ASN A 38 -12.75 -4.95 -7.35
N SER A 39 -12.25 -3.85 -6.78
CA SER A 39 -12.91 -3.10 -5.70
C SER A 39 -14.28 -2.57 -6.06
N LYS A 40 -14.56 -2.38 -7.35
CA LYS A 40 -15.92 -2.05 -7.83
C LYS A 40 -16.88 -3.20 -7.61
N LYS A 41 -16.43 -4.46 -7.72
CA LYS A 41 -17.33 -5.62 -7.61
C LYS A 41 -17.43 -6.14 -6.18
N TYR A 42 -16.37 -6.03 -5.40
CA TYR A 42 -16.27 -6.62 -4.07
C TYR A 42 -15.70 -5.62 -3.05
N PRO A 43 -16.29 -5.49 -1.85
CA PRO A 43 -15.74 -4.63 -0.81
C PRO A 43 -14.33 -5.09 -0.41
N VAL A 44 -13.37 -4.15 -0.44
CA VAL A 44 -11.97 -4.45 -0.07
C VAL A 44 -11.89 -4.92 1.38
N SER A 45 -12.68 -4.33 2.29
CA SER A 45 -12.67 -4.68 3.71
C SER A 45 -13.11 -6.12 4.00
N ASP A 46 -14.07 -6.65 3.23
CA ASP A 46 -14.51 -8.04 3.34
C ASP A 46 -13.42 -8.99 2.82
N PHE A 47 -12.78 -8.63 1.70
CA PHE A 47 -11.63 -9.38 1.19
C PHE A 47 -10.48 -9.41 2.20
N VAL A 48 -10.11 -8.28 2.80
CA VAL A 48 -9.06 -8.21 3.83
C VAL A 48 -9.39 -9.07 5.04
N ARG A 49 -10.62 -8.99 5.55
CA ARG A 49 -11.07 -9.86 6.64
C ARG A 49 -10.96 -11.34 6.28
N SER A 50 -11.31 -11.71 5.04
CA SER A 50 -11.17 -13.09 4.58
C SER A 50 -9.71 -13.52 4.40
N LEU A 51 -8.83 -12.63 3.92
CA LEU A 51 -7.42 -12.90 3.71
C LEU A 51 -6.70 -13.15 5.04
N ILE A 52 -6.91 -12.26 6.02
CA ILE A 52 -6.25 -12.31 7.32
C ILE A 52 -6.75 -13.48 8.17
N ASN A 53 -8.07 -13.74 8.15
CA ASN A 53 -8.67 -14.79 8.98
C ASN A 53 -8.60 -16.19 8.35
N HIS A 54 -7.92 -16.37 7.22
CA HIS A 54 -7.88 -17.68 6.55
C HIS A 54 -7.04 -18.69 7.34
N GLN A 55 -7.67 -19.39 8.29
CA GLN A 55 -7.01 -20.32 9.22
C GLN A 55 -6.54 -21.62 8.56
N ASP A 56 -7.13 -22.02 7.43
CA ASP A 56 -6.90 -23.36 6.85
C ASP A 56 -5.51 -23.52 6.20
N ASN A 57 -4.76 -22.44 5.98
CA ASN A 57 -3.43 -22.52 5.38
C ASN A 57 -2.58 -21.26 5.63
N PRO A 58 -2.09 -21.03 6.86
CA PRO A 58 -1.27 -19.86 7.18
C PRO A 58 0.02 -19.80 6.35
N ASP A 59 0.55 -20.95 5.91
CA ASP A 59 1.79 -21.05 5.14
C ASP A 59 1.56 -20.97 3.62
N LEU A 60 0.33 -20.70 3.16
CA LEU A 60 0.02 -20.62 1.73
C LEU A 60 0.74 -19.43 1.05
N LEU A 61 0.93 -18.36 1.81
CA LEU A 61 1.61 -17.14 1.37
C LEU A 61 2.78 -16.87 2.30
N SER A 62 3.99 -16.93 1.76
CA SER A 62 5.23 -16.59 2.46
C SER A 62 5.89 -15.45 1.72
N TYR A 63 6.45 -14.50 2.45
CA TYR A 63 7.05 -13.29 1.90
C TYR A 63 8.45 -13.12 2.45
N GLU A 64 9.33 -12.62 1.60
CA GLU A 64 10.66 -12.21 2.02
C GLU A 64 10.58 -11.10 3.08
N HIS A 65 11.63 -10.98 3.89
CA HIS A 65 11.71 -9.92 4.92
C HIS A 65 11.65 -8.51 4.32
N THR A 66 12.13 -8.35 3.09
CA THR A 66 12.07 -7.12 2.32
C THR A 66 11.24 -7.34 1.07
N LEU A 67 10.10 -6.67 0.98
CA LEU A 67 9.32 -6.62 -0.24
C LEU A 67 9.91 -5.61 -1.21
N LYS A 68 10.02 -6.01 -2.48
CA LYS A 68 10.29 -5.09 -3.58
C LYS A 68 9.17 -4.06 -3.70
N TYR A 69 7.92 -4.49 -3.64
CA TYR A 69 6.79 -3.57 -3.61
C TYR A 69 5.58 -4.17 -2.90
N ALA A 70 4.71 -3.28 -2.40
CA ALA A 70 3.37 -3.58 -1.95
C ALA A 70 2.39 -2.61 -2.64
N GLU A 71 1.49 -3.15 -3.46
CA GLU A 71 0.50 -2.36 -4.22
C GLU A 71 -0.92 -2.76 -3.83
N PHE A 72 -1.72 -1.76 -3.46
CA PHE A 72 -3.09 -1.91 -2.99
C PHE A 72 -4.10 -1.67 -4.12
N PRO A 73 -5.33 -2.20 -4.01
CA PRO A 73 -6.36 -1.90 -5.01
C PRO A 73 -6.75 -0.43 -4.96
N ASN A 74 -7.33 0.05 -6.06
CA ASN A 74 -7.98 1.35 -6.04
C ASN A 74 -9.13 1.34 -5.03
N LEU A 75 -9.06 2.22 -4.04
CA LEU A 75 -10.00 2.29 -2.93
C LEU A 75 -11.17 3.23 -3.19
N ASP A 76 -11.17 3.99 -4.28
CA ASP A 76 -12.33 4.79 -4.70
C ASP A 76 -13.53 3.85 -4.86
N ALA A 77 -14.47 3.98 -3.93
CA ALA A 77 -15.70 3.21 -3.95
C ALA A 77 -16.60 3.63 -5.13
N LYS A 78 -17.60 2.79 -5.42
CA LYS A 78 -18.64 3.08 -6.40
C LYS A 78 -19.40 4.37 -6.06
N ASP A 79 -19.99 4.99 -7.08
CA ASP A 79 -20.90 6.14 -6.96
C ASP A 79 -22.07 5.93 -5.96
N ASP A 80 -22.41 4.69 -5.65
CA ASP A 80 -23.50 4.29 -4.73
C ASP A 80 -23.08 4.37 -3.25
N GLU A 81 -21.78 4.46 -2.95
CA GLU A 81 -21.21 4.65 -1.61
C GLU A 81 -20.77 6.10 -1.41
N LYS A 82 -21.46 7.07 -2.04
CA LYS A 82 -21.42 8.45 -1.55
C LYS A 82 -21.96 8.41 -0.13
N GLU A 83 -21.05 8.35 0.84
CA GLU A 83 -21.34 8.52 2.25
C GLU A 83 -22.31 9.69 2.36
N VAL A 84 -23.56 9.36 2.73
CA VAL A 84 -24.57 10.37 2.99
C VAL A 84 -23.96 11.23 4.09
N PHE A 85 -23.71 12.51 3.80
CA PHE A 85 -23.34 13.52 4.81
C PHE A 85 -24.55 13.76 5.73
N GLY A 86 -24.88 12.76 6.52
CA GLY A 86 -25.96 12.72 7.50
C GLY A 86 -25.42 12.01 8.73
N ASP A 87 -25.72 12.58 9.89
CA ASP A 87 -25.32 12.14 11.22
C ASP A 87 -25.44 10.60 11.39
N ASP A 88 -24.36 9.85 11.19
CA ASP A 88 -23.94 8.73 12.05
C ASP A 88 -22.81 7.88 11.41
N VAL A 89 -21.72 7.76 12.18
CA VAL A 89 -20.57 6.85 12.03
C VAL A 89 -19.63 7.11 10.84
N HIS A 90 -18.61 7.93 11.09
CA HIS A 90 -17.35 7.88 10.36
C HIS A 90 -16.74 6.48 10.51
N TYR A 91 -16.97 5.58 9.56
CA TYR A 91 -16.22 4.33 9.51
C TYR A 91 -14.80 4.69 9.07
N GLU A 92 -13.87 4.68 10.03
CA GLU A 92 -12.45 4.81 9.72
C GLU A 92 -12.04 3.62 8.85
N HIS A 93 -11.68 3.89 7.59
CA HIS A 93 -11.14 2.88 6.70
C HIS A 93 -9.78 2.40 7.23
N ALA A 94 -9.64 1.09 7.38
CA ALA A 94 -8.49 0.47 8.05
C ALA A 94 -7.90 -0.70 7.24
N GLU A 95 -8.47 -1.05 6.10
CA GLU A 95 -8.08 -2.24 5.33
C GLU A 95 -6.61 -2.24 4.92
N VAL A 96 -6.04 -1.07 4.57
CA VAL A 96 -4.61 -0.95 4.24
C VAL A 96 -3.76 -1.24 5.47
N PHE A 97 -4.10 -0.64 6.61
CA PHE A 97 -3.39 -0.83 7.88
C PHE A 97 -3.52 -2.26 8.41
N LEU A 98 -4.68 -2.90 8.26
CA LEU A 98 -4.89 -4.29 8.62
C LEU A 98 -4.00 -5.24 7.80
N ILE A 99 -3.86 -5.00 6.49
CA ILE A 99 -2.92 -5.77 5.65
C ILE A 99 -1.48 -5.51 6.09
N LEU A 100 -1.10 -4.26 6.33
CA LEU A 100 0.26 -3.91 6.76
C LEU A 100 0.59 -4.57 8.11
N ASP A 101 -0.35 -4.56 9.07
CA ASP A 101 -0.19 -5.28 10.33
C ASP A 101 -0.02 -6.78 10.12
N TRP A 102 -0.82 -7.38 9.24
CA TRP A 102 -0.71 -8.80 8.89
C TRP A 102 0.64 -9.13 8.23
N LEU A 103 1.10 -8.31 7.28
CA LEU A 103 2.41 -8.46 6.66
C LEU A 103 3.53 -8.40 7.71
N ARG A 104 3.42 -7.49 8.68
CA ARG A 104 4.40 -7.32 9.76
C ARG A 104 4.39 -8.46 10.76
N ASN A 105 3.22 -8.76 11.29
CA ASN A 105 3.05 -9.58 12.49
C ASN A 105 2.97 -11.05 12.15
N ASP A 106 2.27 -11.40 11.07
CA ASP A 106 2.04 -12.78 10.66
C ASP A 106 3.07 -13.21 9.61
N LYS A 107 3.34 -12.34 8.61
CA LYS A 107 4.27 -12.65 7.51
C LYS A 107 5.71 -12.19 7.70
N LYS A 108 6.01 -11.53 8.82
CA LYS A 108 7.36 -11.10 9.24
C LYS A 108 8.08 -10.15 8.27
N VAL A 109 7.34 -9.51 7.36
CA VAL A 109 7.87 -8.45 6.51
C VAL A 109 8.37 -7.29 7.38
N ARG A 110 9.60 -6.85 7.13
CA ARG A 110 10.28 -5.78 7.86
C ARG A 110 10.41 -4.52 7.03
N GLU A 111 10.58 -4.68 5.72
CA GLU A 111 10.86 -3.59 4.81
C GLU A 111 9.96 -3.67 3.58
N ILE A 112 9.52 -2.51 3.08
CA ILE A 112 8.82 -2.39 1.81
C ILE A 112 9.55 -1.30 1.02
N VAL A 113 10.16 -1.65 -0.11
CA VAL A 113 10.90 -0.66 -0.90
C VAL A 113 9.93 0.34 -1.52
N GLU A 114 8.88 -0.13 -2.20
CA GLU A 114 7.84 0.69 -2.83
C GLU A 114 6.46 0.39 -2.25
N LEU A 115 5.77 1.41 -1.75
CA LEU A 115 4.42 1.30 -1.22
C LEU A 115 3.46 2.16 -2.04
N THR A 116 2.55 1.49 -2.75
CA THR A 116 1.56 2.12 -3.63
C THR A 116 0.15 1.88 -3.10
N VAL A 117 -0.52 2.97 -2.72
CA VAL A 117 -1.89 2.96 -2.19
C VAL A 117 -2.73 3.98 -2.96
N PRO A 118 -3.55 3.55 -3.93
CA PRO A 118 -4.52 4.43 -4.57
C PRO A 118 -5.72 4.66 -3.62
N ASP A 119 -5.48 5.47 -2.60
CA ASP A 119 -6.43 5.79 -1.54
C ASP A 119 -7.65 6.59 -2.06
N ARG A 120 -8.69 6.69 -1.23
CA ARG A 120 -9.94 7.38 -1.54
C ARG A 120 -9.75 8.89 -1.60
N LEU A 121 -10.47 9.54 -2.51
CA LEU A 121 -10.55 11.01 -2.53
C LEU A 121 -11.49 11.57 -1.45
N VAL A 122 -12.50 10.81 -1.05
CA VAL A 122 -13.44 11.16 0.02
C VAL A 122 -13.15 10.26 1.22
N ASN A 123 -13.00 10.86 2.41
CA ASN A 123 -12.64 10.14 3.64
C ASN A 123 -11.34 9.29 3.49
N PRO A 124 -10.19 9.90 3.13
CA PRO A 124 -8.92 9.18 2.99
C PRO A 124 -8.40 8.65 4.33
N HIS A 125 -7.41 7.76 4.30
CA HIS A 125 -6.79 7.24 5.51
C HIS A 125 -6.10 8.33 6.35
N ASN A 126 -6.02 8.14 7.66
CA ASN A 126 -5.39 9.10 8.57
C ASN A 126 -3.89 9.29 8.27
N GLU A 127 -3.47 10.53 8.00
CA GLU A 127 -2.08 10.85 7.66
C GLU A 127 -1.08 10.42 8.75
N VAL A 128 -1.38 10.64 10.03
CA VAL A 128 -0.49 10.28 11.13
C VAL A 128 -0.25 8.77 11.17
N LYS A 129 -1.29 7.96 10.91
CA LYS A 129 -1.14 6.51 10.77
C LYS A 129 -0.24 6.16 9.59
N ILE A 130 -0.43 6.79 8.43
CA ILE A 130 0.45 6.59 7.26
C ILE A 130 1.91 6.77 7.67
N GLY A 131 2.26 7.91 8.29
CA GLY A 131 3.62 8.21 8.76
C GLY A 131 4.24 7.13 9.64
N ASN A 132 3.45 6.58 10.58
CA ASN A 132 3.89 5.51 11.46
C ASN A 132 4.23 4.22 10.69
N TYR A 133 3.43 3.86 9.68
CA TYR A 133 3.70 2.69 8.84
C TYR A 133 4.90 2.89 7.91
N LEU A 134 5.10 4.10 7.38
CA LEU A 134 6.29 4.41 6.57
C LEU A 134 7.58 4.19 7.36
N LYS A 135 7.61 4.67 8.60
CA LYS A 135 8.71 4.40 9.53
C LYS A 135 8.84 2.92 9.83
N MET A 136 7.74 2.26 10.18
CA MET A 136 7.73 0.84 10.57
C MET A 136 8.31 -0.07 9.48
N PHE A 137 7.97 0.20 8.22
CA PHE A 137 8.39 -0.57 7.06
C PHE A 137 9.60 0.00 6.31
N GLN A 138 10.23 1.05 6.84
CA GLN A 138 11.42 1.65 6.24
C GLN A 138 11.22 1.94 4.74
N VAL A 139 10.09 2.56 4.39
CA VAL A 139 9.68 2.79 2.99
C VAL A 139 10.66 3.72 2.28
N GLN A 140 10.94 3.43 1.00
CA GLN A 140 11.85 4.24 0.16
C GLN A 140 11.11 4.99 -0.95
N VAL A 141 10.12 4.37 -1.57
CA VAL A 141 9.26 4.97 -2.60
C VAL A 141 7.84 5.01 -2.06
N LEU A 142 7.31 6.21 -1.89
CA LEU A 142 5.95 6.42 -1.41
C LEU A 142 5.06 6.92 -2.55
N ASN A 143 4.09 6.08 -2.93
CA ASN A 143 3.00 6.45 -3.81
C ASN A 143 1.65 6.23 -3.11
N TRP A 144 1.34 7.09 -2.14
CA TRP A 144 0.04 7.09 -1.49
C TRP A 144 -0.80 8.23 -2.05
N ARG A 145 -1.93 7.90 -2.69
CA ARG A 145 -2.85 8.88 -3.28
C ARG A 145 -3.64 9.62 -2.20
N PHE A 146 -2.96 10.48 -1.46
CA PHE A 146 -3.53 11.34 -0.44
C PHE A 146 -3.42 12.79 -0.90
N LEU A 147 -4.56 13.47 -1.05
CA LEU A 147 -4.58 14.86 -1.50
C LEU A 147 -3.96 15.79 -0.45
N ASP A 148 -3.07 16.66 -0.92
CA ASP A 148 -2.42 17.70 -0.11
C ASP A 148 -1.60 17.16 1.09
N LEU A 149 -1.04 15.95 0.98
CA LEU A 149 -0.28 15.29 2.04
C LEU A 149 0.79 16.20 2.63
N SER A 150 0.81 16.36 3.96
CA SER A 150 1.83 17.16 4.62
C SER A 150 3.17 16.41 4.69
N ILE A 151 4.29 17.09 4.42
CA ILE A 151 5.64 16.53 4.63
C ILE A 151 5.93 16.26 6.12
N THR A 152 5.19 16.89 7.03
CA THR A 152 5.31 16.64 8.48
C THR A 152 4.78 15.27 8.90
N VAL A 153 4.13 14.54 7.98
CA VAL A 153 3.68 13.16 8.21
C VAL A 153 4.86 12.23 8.45
N LEU A 154 6.04 12.56 7.91
CA LEU A 154 7.27 11.80 8.12
C LEU A 154 7.80 12.11 9.53
N PRO A 155 7.75 11.14 10.46
CA PRO A 155 7.78 11.42 11.89
C PRO A 155 9.17 11.82 12.43
N ASP A 156 10.24 11.44 11.73
CA ASP A 156 11.61 11.68 12.17
C ASP A 156 12.60 11.77 11.00
N GLN A 157 13.82 12.18 11.33
CA GLN A 157 14.89 12.39 10.37
C GLN A 157 15.31 11.09 9.65
N GLU A 158 15.30 9.94 10.34
CA GLU A 158 15.63 8.65 9.73
C GLU A 158 14.63 8.29 8.62
N THR A 159 13.33 8.50 8.88
CA THR A 159 12.29 8.25 7.89
C THR A 159 12.46 9.19 6.69
N LYS A 160 12.78 10.47 6.94
CA LYS A 160 13.03 11.47 5.87
C LYS A 160 14.24 11.14 5.01
N GLU A 161 15.33 10.67 5.61
CA GLU A 161 16.56 10.29 4.88
C GLU A 161 16.36 9.07 3.99
N ARG A 162 15.41 8.21 4.34
CA ARG A 162 15.15 6.96 3.64
C ARG A 162 14.28 7.12 2.40
N ILE A 163 13.37 8.11 2.40
CA ILE A 163 12.51 8.40 1.27
C ILE A 163 13.37 8.91 0.10
N LYS A 164 13.38 8.12 -0.97
CA LYS A 164 14.09 8.39 -2.22
C LYS A 164 13.15 8.89 -3.31
N GLU A 165 11.89 8.54 -3.23
CA GLU A 165 10.88 8.99 -4.18
C GLU A 165 9.54 9.24 -3.46
N LEU A 166 8.94 10.39 -3.76
CA LEU A 166 7.68 10.81 -3.15
C LEU A 166 6.73 11.33 -4.23
N HIS A 167 5.55 10.70 -4.31
CA HIS A 167 4.46 11.12 -5.19
C HIS A 167 3.52 12.03 -4.38
N LEU A 168 3.38 13.28 -4.82
CA LEU A 168 2.50 14.26 -4.17
C LEU A 168 1.28 14.52 -5.04
N TYR A 169 0.09 14.39 -4.45
CA TYR A 169 -1.18 14.62 -5.12
C TYR A 169 -1.76 15.96 -4.69
N ALA A 170 -1.83 16.91 -5.61
CA ALA A 170 -2.30 18.27 -5.33
C ALA A 170 -3.79 18.41 -5.66
N SER A 171 -4.58 18.94 -4.72
CA SER A 171 -5.96 19.38 -4.99
C SER A 171 -6.03 20.79 -5.58
N GLY A 172 -4.88 21.47 -5.68
CA GLY A 172 -4.78 22.89 -6.05
C GLY A 172 -4.83 23.86 -4.86
N LYS A 173 -4.96 23.37 -3.62
CA LYS A 173 -4.88 24.22 -2.43
C LYS A 173 -3.50 24.88 -2.32
N ARG A 174 -3.49 26.22 -2.36
CA ARG A 174 -2.28 27.03 -2.21
C ARG A 174 -1.54 26.74 -0.89
N ALA A 175 -2.27 26.42 0.19
CA ALA A 175 -1.65 26.11 1.47
C ALA A 175 -0.74 24.88 1.40
N ALA A 176 -1.15 23.83 0.68
CA ALA A 176 -0.36 22.61 0.50
C ALA A 176 0.91 22.89 -0.32
N ILE A 177 0.75 23.60 -1.44
CA ILE A 177 1.88 24.00 -2.30
C ILE A 177 2.86 24.88 -1.51
N SER A 178 2.36 25.89 -0.79
CA SER A 178 3.18 26.76 0.06
C SER A 178 3.96 25.95 1.10
N HIS A 179 3.30 24.99 1.76
CA HIS A 179 3.95 24.10 2.73
C HIS A 179 5.06 23.28 2.10
N TRP A 180 4.80 22.64 0.96
CA TRP A 180 5.78 21.82 0.23
C TRP A 180 7.02 22.63 -0.18
N THR A 181 6.83 23.88 -0.61
CA THR A 181 7.91 24.79 -1.00
C THR A 181 8.57 25.54 0.17
N SER A 182 8.09 25.34 1.40
CA SER A 182 8.65 26.00 2.58
C SER A 182 9.92 25.31 3.08
N GLU A 183 10.63 25.96 4.00
CA GLU A 183 11.81 25.40 4.68
C GLU A 183 11.51 24.11 5.47
N ASN A 184 10.25 23.90 5.87
CA ASN A 184 9.80 22.69 6.58
C ASN A 184 9.17 21.65 5.63
N GLY A 185 9.17 21.93 4.34
CA GLY A 185 8.55 21.09 3.32
C GLY A 185 9.54 20.08 2.75
N ILE A 186 9.51 19.96 1.43
CA ILE A 186 10.27 19.00 0.65
C ILE A 186 11.78 19.14 0.86
N SER A 187 12.28 20.36 1.07
CA SER A 187 13.70 20.63 1.30
C SER A 187 14.26 19.89 2.52
N THR A 188 13.40 19.41 3.43
CA THR A 188 13.80 18.59 4.58
C THR A 188 14.07 17.12 4.23
N LEU A 189 13.86 16.71 2.97
CA LEU A 189 14.07 15.34 2.47
C LEU A 189 15.37 15.30 1.64
N PRO A 190 16.49 14.82 2.21
CA PRO A 190 17.80 15.02 1.60
C PRO A 190 18.05 14.18 0.33
N ASN A 191 17.30 13.08 0.15
CA ASN A 191 17.56 12.09 -0.89
C ASN A 191 16.40 11.93 -1.88
N VAL A 192 15.40 12.82 -1.87
CA VAL A 192 14.13 12.62 -2.58
C VAL A 192 14.17 13.09 -4.03
N SER A 193 13.63 12.25 -4.92
CA SER A 193 13.13 12.61 -6.25
C SER A 193 11.61 12.77 -6.17
N ILE A 194 11.04 13.77 -6.84
CA ILE A 194 9.64 14.16 -6.61
C ILE A 194 8.87 14.07 -7.92
N GLU A 195 7.73 13.40 -7.86
CA GLU A 195 6.71 13.42 -8.90
C GLU A 195 5.48 14.15 -8.38
N LEU A 196 5.13 15.27 -9.02
CA LEU A 196 3.95 16.06 -8.68
C LEU A 196 2.80 15.66 -9.60
N ILE A 197 1.73 15.13 -9.02
CA ILE A 197 0.52 14.73 -9.73
C ILE A 197 -0.57 15.74 -9.39
N VAL A 198 -1.01 16.50 -10.39
CA VAL A 198 -2.10 17.47 -10.24
C VAL A 198 -3.40 16.77 -10.61
N GLN A 199 -4.34 16.69 -9.67
CA GLN A 199 -5.69 16.19 -9.92
C GLN A 199 -6.66 17.39 -10.02
N PHE A 200 -7.40 17.43 -11.12
CA PHE A 200 -8.44 18.43 -11.40
C PHE A 200 -9.82 17.79 -11.30
#